data_AF-A0AB73BTN9-F1
#
_entry.id   AF-A0AB73BTN9-F1
#
_cell.length_a   1.000
_cell.length_b   1.000
_cell.length_c   1.000
_cell.angle_alpha   90.00
_cell.angle_beta   90.00
_cell.angle_gamma   90.00
#
_symmetry.space_group_name_H-M   'P 1'
#
loop_
_entity.id
_entity.type
_entity.pdbx_description
1 polymer ?
#
loop_
_entity_poly.entity_id
_entity_poly.type
_entity_poly.pdbx_seq_one_letter_code
_entity_poly.pdbx_strand_id
1 'polypeptide(L)'
;MYLEEGSLQLINLRRGMAWLDTGTQDALLEASNFVKTIQSRQGIMVACLEEIAYRNGWIDRNQIQDMIRTLSKTKYGEYLLELLRESERCRNIKK
;
A
#
# COMPACT_ATOMS: atom_id res chain seq x y z
N MET A 1 26.69 -8.46 -19.51
CA MET A 1 26.80 -8.28 -18.05
C MET A 1 25.95 -9.33 -17.31
N TYR A 2 24.74 -9.10 -16.76
CA TYR A 2 24.05 -10.12 -15.93
C TYR A 2 23.70 -11.47 -16.60
N LEU A 3 23.28 -11.46 -17.86
CA LEU A 3 22.94 -12.69 -18.59
C LEU A 3 24.19 -13.53 -18.91
N GLU A 4 25.26 -12.87 -19.37
CA GLU A 4 26.54 -13.50 -19.72
C GLU A 4 27.27 -14.03 -18.48
N GLU A 5 27.12 -13.37 -17.34
CA GLU A 5 27.67 -13.78 -16.05
C GLU A 5 26.83 -14.88 -15.35
N GLY A 6 25.69 -15.28 -15.93
CA GLY A 6 24.80 -16.29 -15.36
C GLY A 6 24.11 -15.86 -14.05
N SER A 7 24.19 -14.59 -13.67
CA SER A 7 23.63 -14.03 -12.44
C SER A 7 22.20 -13.49 -12.61
N LEU A 8 21.68 -13.46 -13.85
CA LEU A 8 20.31 -13.05 -14.15
C LEU A 8 19.29 -14.05 -13.56
N GLN A 9 18.37 -13.55 -12.75
CA GLN A 9 17.23 -14.31 -12.26
C GLN A 9 15.92 -13.74 -12.81
N LEU A 10 15.03 -14.62 -13.25
CA LEU A 10 13.70 -14.27 -13.75
C LEU A 10 12.64 -14.65 -12.71
N ILE A 11 11.76 -13.70 -12.39
CA ILE A 11 10.55 -13.96 -11.60
C ILE A 11 9.34 -13.80 -12.51
N ASN A 12 8.59 -14.89 -12.70
CA ASN A 12 7.36 -14.87 -13.49
C ASN A 12 6.19 -14.33 -12.66
N LEU A 13 5.62 -13.21 -13.09
CA LEU A 13 4.35 -12.70 -12.58
C LEU A 13 3.21 -13.58 -13.11
N ARG A 14 2.57 -14.33 -12.21
CA ARG A 14 1.51 -15.29 -12.57
C ARG A 14 0.16 -14.59 -12.73
N ARG A 15 -0.80 -15.32 -13.32
CA ARG A 15 -2.21 -14.91 -13.37
C ARG A 15 -2.70 -14.49 -11.98
N GLY A 16 -3.41 -13.36 -11.92
CA GLY A 16 -3.88 -12.75 -10.68
C GLY A 16 -3.04 -11.55 -10.25
N MET A 17 -1.86 -11.34 -10.83
CA MET A 17 -1.09 -10.11 -10.69
C MET A 17 -1.49 -9.08 -11.74
N ALA A 18 -1.46 -7.80 -11.36
CA ALA A 18 -1.63 -6.68 -12.27
C ALA A 18 -0.29 -5.96 -12.42
N TRP A 19 0.13 -5.76 -13.67
CA TRP A 19 1.24 -4.88 -14.04
C TRP A 19 0.66 -3.79 -14.94
N LEU A 20 0.68 -2.56 -14.44
CA LEU A 20 0.02 -1.42 -15.06
C LEU A 20 1.07 -0.51 -15.70
N ASP A 21 0.82 -0.08 -16.93
CA ASP A 21 1.63 0.91 -17.63
C ASP A 21 1.00 2.30 -17.46
N THR A 22 1.84 3.32 -17.41
CA THR A 22 1.44 4.74 -17.35
C THR A 22 2.12 5.57 -18.44
N GLY A 23 2.65 4.92 -19.49
CA GLY A 23 3.37 5.56 -20.60
C GLY A 23 2.49 6.38 -21.55
N THR A 24 1.17 6.19 -21.54
CA THR A 24 0.21 6.96 -22.35
C THR A 24 -0.91 7.52 -21.46
N GLN A 25 -1.65 8.52 -21.98
CA GLN A 25 -2.81 9.09 -21.27
C GLN A 25 -3.89 8.04 -21.00
N ASP A 26 -4.17 7.17 -21.97
CA ASP A 26 -5.15 6.09 -21.83
C ASP A 26 -4.68 5.04 -20.80
N ALA A 27 -3.41 4.61 -20.89
CA ALA A 27 -2.85 3.63 -19.95
C ALA A 27 -2.84 4.17 -18.50
N LEU A 28 -2.51 5.45 -18.32
CA LEU A 28 -2.57 6.10 -17.01
C LEU A 28 -4.00 6.14 -16.45
N LEU A 29 -5.00 6.42 -17.30
CA LEU A 29 -6.40 6.42 -16.89
C LEU A 29 -6.86 5.02 -16.48
N GLU A 30 -6.49 4.00 -17.24
CA GLU A 30 -6.77 2.60 -16.91
C GLU A 30 -6.13 2.19 -15.57
N ALA A 31 -4.86 2.53 -15.36
CA ALA A 31 -4.14 2.26 -14.11
C ALA A 31 -4.83 2.94 -12.92
N SER A 32 -5.23 4.20 -13.08
CA SER A 32 -5.95 4.97 -12.05
C SER A 32 -7.29 4.34 -11.71
N ASN A 33 -8.05 3.90 -12.72
CA ASN A 33 -9.33 3.22 -12.53
C ASN A 33 -9.17 1.86 -11.85
N PHE A 34 -8.12 1.11 -12.18
CA PHE A 34 -7.80 -0.16 -11.53
C PHE A 34 -7.58 0.05 -10.02
N VAL A 35 -6.67 0.96 -9.65
CA VAL A 35 -6.37 1.27 -8.24
C VAL A 35 -7.64 1.73 -7.50
N LYS A 36 -8.40 2.66 -8.07
CA LYS A 36 -9.65 3.16 -7.48
C LYS A 36 -10.64 2.02 -7.22
N THR A 37 -10.77 1.09 -8.16
CA THR A 37 -11.67 -0.06 -8.04
C THR A 37 -11.26 -0.98 -6.91
N ILE A 38 -9.96 -1.32 -6.82
CA ILE A 38 -9.44 -2.16 -5.73
C ILE A 38 -9.69 -1.52 -4.37
N GLN A 39 -9.30 -0.24 -4.21
CA GLN A 39 -9.44 0.44 -2.92
C GLN A 39 -10.90 0.56 -2.48
N SER A 40 -11.81 0.89 -3.40
CA SER A 40 -13.23 1.05 -3.08
C SER A 40 -13.95 -0.26 -2.71
N ARG A 41 -13.44 -1.42 -3.17
CA ARG A 41 -14.09 -2.72 -2.94
C ARG A 41 -13.49 -3.50 -1.78
N GLN A 42 -12.18 -3.36 -1.55
CA GLN A 42 -11.48 -4.13 -0.52
C GLN A 42 -11.23 -3.33 0.76
N GLY A 43 -11.46 -2.01 0.74
CA GLY A 43 -11.23 -1.16 1.91
C GLY A 43 -9.75 -0.97 2.26
N ILE A 44 -8.85 -1.37 1.36
CA ILE A 44 -7.40 -1.21 1.51
C ILE A 44 -6.91 -0.02 0.68
N MET A 45 -5.79 0.57 1.06
CA MET A 45 -5.10 1.56 0.23
C MET A 45 -3.90 0.93 -0.46
N VAL A 46 -3.82 1.06 -1.78
CA VAL A 46 -2.68 0.54 -2.55
C VAL A 46 -1.52 1.52 -2.40
N ALA A 47 -0.34 1.01 -2.04
CA ALA A 47 0.87 1.80 -1.85
C ALA A 47 0.78 2.92 -0.79
N CYS A 48 0.03 2.72 0.29
CA CYS A 48 0.08 3.59 1.47
C CYS A 48 1.44 3.43 2.19
N LEU A 49 2.29 4.45 2.12
CA LEU A 49 3.67 4.37 2.60
C LEU A 49 3.76 4.29 4.13
N GLU A 50 2.91 5.03 4.83
CA GLU A 50 2.85 5.03 6.29
C GLU A 50 2.41 3.67 6.82
N GLU A 51 1.44 3.03 6.16
CA GLU A 51 1.02 1.68 6.51
C GLU A 51 2.16 0.68 6.33
N ILE A 52 2.84 0.71 5.17
CA ILE A 52 3.99 -0.17 4.90
C ILE A 52 5.07 0.03 5.95
N ALA A 53 5.43 1.30 6.22
CA ALA A 53 6.45 1.65 7.21
C ALA A 53 6.08 1.18 8.62
N TYR A 54 4.83 1.34 9.03
CA TYR A 54 4.36 0.92 10.36
C TYR A 54 4.27 -0.59 10.51
N ARG A 55 3.73 -1.31 9.51
CA ARG A 55 3.68 -2.77 9.51
C ARG A 55 5.08 -3.39 9.50
N ASN A 56 6.05 -2.74 8.87
CA ASN A 56 7.46 -3.15 8.88
C ASN A 56 8.23 -2.66 10.13
N GLY A 57 7.62 -1.85 11.01
CA GLY A 57 8.27 -1.32 12.22
C GLY A 57 9.31 -0.23 11.97
N TRP A 58 9.29 0.42 10.80
CA TRP A 58 10.18 1.55 10.48
C TRP A 58 9.75 2.84 11.18
N ILE A 59 8.45 2.96 11.49
CA ILE A 59 7.89 4.05 12.27
C ILE A 59 7.01 3.49 13.39
N ASP A 60 6.91 4.23 14.49
CA ASP A 60 6.08 3.87 15.61
C ASP A 60 4.65 4.45 15.52
N ARG A 61 3.82 4.10 16.52
CA ARG A 61 2.42 4.55 16.60
C ARG A 61 2.31 6.07 16.76
N ASN A 62 3.23 6.70 17.49
CA ASN A 62 3.18 8.13 17.74
C ASN A 62 3.46 8.91 16.45
N GLN A 63 4.44 8.44 15.66
CA GLN A 63 4.75 9.03 14.36
C GLN A 63 3.55 8.98 13.40
N ILE A 64 2.82 7.86 13.31
CA ILE A 64 1.56 7.81 12.55
C ILE A 64 0.51 8.75 13.14
N GLN A 65 0.35 8.77 14.46
CA GLN A 65 -0.64 9.61 15.13
C GLN A 65 -0.44 11.09 14.80
N ASP A 66 0.80 11.56 14.71
CA ASP A 66 1.14 12.94 14.34
C ASP A 66 0.83 13.22 12.86
N MET A 67 1.11 12.29 11.96
CA MET A 67 0.73 12.41 10.54
C MET A 67 -0.80 12.48 10.38
N ILE A 68 -1.56 11.65 11.10
CA ILE A 68 -3.03 11.68 11.10
C ILE A 68 -3.56 13.06 11.48
N ARG A 69 -2.94 13.75 12.45
CA ARG A 69 -3.40 15.09 12.87
C ARG A 69 -3.39 16.10 11.72
N THR A 70 -2.41 16.00 10.82
CA THR A 70 -2.33 16.89 9.65
C THR A 70 -3.31 16.50 8.54
N LEU A 71 -3.64 15.21 8.43
CA LEU A 71 -4.47 14.64 7.36
C LEU A 71 -5.90 14.34 7.80
N SER A 72 -6.30 14.70 9.02
CA SER A 72 -7.52 14.22 9.70
C SER A 72 -8.83 14.55 8.99
N LYS A 73 -8.82 15.50 8.05
CA LYS A 73 -9.99 15.92 7.26
C LYS A 73 -10.07 15.22 5.89
N THR A 74 -9.21 14.23 5.64
CA THR A 74 -9.12 13.51 4.37
C THR A 74 -9.45 12.04 4.58
N LYS A 75 -9.94 11.39 3.51
CA LYS A 75 -10.11 9.92 3.49
C LYS A 75 -8.82 9.17 3.80
N TYR A 76 -7.67 9.75 3.47
CA TYR A 76 -6.36 9.19 3.80
C TYR A 76 -6.11 9.18 5.31
N GLY A 77 -6.39 10.30 5.99
CA GLY A 77 -6.29 10.38 7.45
C GLY A 77 -7.28 9.46 8.17
N GLU A 78 -8.50 9.33 7.64
CA GLU A 78 -9.51 8.36 8.14
C GLU A 78 -8.99 6.92 8.03
N TYR A 79 -8.39 6.55 6.89
CA TYR A 79 -7.78 5.23 6.68
C TYR A 79 -6.65 4.94 7.68
N LEU A 80 -5.72 5.88 7.87
CA LEU A 80 -4.62 5.71 8.82
C LEU A 80 -5.11 5.57 10.27
N LEU A 81 -6.21 6.24 10.62
CA LEU A 81 -6.85 6.09 11.93
C LEU A 81 -7.44 4.69 12.09
N GLU A 82 -8.08 4.14 11.06
CA GLU A 82 -8.61 2.78 11.06
C GLU A 82 -7.50 1.73 11.16
N LEU A 83 -6.38 1.92 10.46
CA LEU A 83 -5.19 1.08 10.57
C LEU A 83 -4.67 0.96 12.01
N LEU A 84 -4.59 2.08 12.74
CA LEU A 84 -4.16 2.06 14.14
C LEU A 84 -5.14 1.30 15.04
N ARG A 85 -6.45 1.45 14.82
CA ARG A 85 -7.50 0.73 15.57
C ARG A 85 -7.45 -0.77 15.30
N GLU A 86 -7.30 -1.19 14.04
CA GLU A 86 -7.15 -2.60 13.66
C GLU A 86 -5.94 -3.23 14.36
N SER A 87 -4.81 -2.53 14.34
CA SER A 87 -3.55 -2.98 14.93
C SER A 87 -3.62 -3.16 16.45
N GLU A 88 -4.45 -2.39 17.13
CA GLU A 88 -4.75 -2.57 18.56
C GLU A 88 -5.62 -3.79 18.81
N ARG A 89 -6.66 -3.99 18.00
CA ARG A 89 -7.55 -5.16 18.11
C ARG A 89 -6.76 -6.45 17.96
N CYS A 90 -5.88 -6.53 16.97
CA CYS A 90 -5.02 -7.68 16.73
C CYS A 90 -4.01 -7.93 17.86
N ARG A 91 -3.50 -6.87 18.52
CA ARG A 91 -2.63 -7.01 19.70
C ARG A 91 -3.38 -7.54 20.92
N ASN A 92 -4.62 -7.12 21.12
CA ASN A 92 -5.43 -7.54 22.27
C ASN A 92 -5.93 -9.00 22.15
N ILE A 93 -6.08 -9.52 20.93
CA ILE A 93 -6.43 -10.94 20.71
C ILE A 93 -5.26 -11.88 21.02
N LYS A 94 -4.02 -11.39 20.92
CA LYS A 94 -2.79 -12.17 21.17
C LYS A 94 -2.33 -12.15 22.64
N LYS A 95 -3.06 -11.50 23.54
CA LYS A 95 -2.83 -11.49 24.99
C LYS A 95 -3.82 -12.41 25.68
#